data_AF-A3P5G3-F1
#
_entry.id   AF-A3P5G3-F1
#
_cell.length_a   1.000
_cell.length_b   1.000
_cell.length_c   1.000
_cell.angle_alpha   90.00
_cell.angle_beta   90.00
_cell.angle_gamma   90.00
#
_symmetry.space_group_name_H-M   'P 1'
#
loop_
_entity.id
_entity.type
_entity.pdbx_description
1 polymer ?
#
loop_
_entity_poly.entity_id
_entity_poly.type
_entity_poly.pdbx_seq_one_letter_code
_entity_poly.pdbx_strand_id
1 'polypeptide(L)'
;MIPCDVCRPLACERHPASVDVPLDALGKPTKLRPLLRKPVVIAKFRCRACGANWIREADASAPGEVHWLCLGDATSILEPVARGRKPADAAAAEARPAAPPAGAERLA
;
A
#
# COMPACT_ATOMS: atom_id res chain seq x y z
N MET A 1 0.82 -6.14 8.26
CA MET A 1 0.28 -4.96 8.97
C MET A 1 -0.94 -5.44 9.74
N ILE A 2 -1.05 -5.14 11.03
CA ILE A 2 -2.28 -5.43 11.80
C ILE A 2 -3.30 -4.35 11.39
N PRO A 3 -4.50 -4.71 10.89
CA PRO A 3 -5.51 -3.72 10.53
C PRO A 3 -5.99 -3.00 11.80
N CYS A 4 -6.04 -1.66 11.75
CA CYS A 4 -6.64 -0.88 12.83
C CYS A 4 -8.15 -1.15 12.92
N ASP A 5 -8.79 -0.75 14.01
CA ASP A 5 -10.22 -1.00 14.24
C ASP A 5 -11.13 -0.42 13.14
N VAL A 6 -10.70 0.66 12.47
CA VAL A 6 -11.38 1.23 11.30
C VAL A 6 -11.25 0.34 10.06
N CYS A 7 -10.08 -0.28 9.88
CA CYS A 7 -9.75 -1.12 8.72
C CYS A 7 -10.25 -2.56 8.87
N ARG A 8 -10.45 -3.03 10.10
CA ARG A 8 -10.81 -4.41 10.42
C ARG A 8 -12.13 -4.85 9.79
N PRO A 9 -13.21 -4.04 9.79
CA PRO A 9 -14.43 -4.38 9.10
C PRO A 9 -14.23 -4.54 7.59
N LEU A 10 -13.47 -3.64 6.95
CA LEU A 10 -13.24 -3.65 5.50
C LEU A 10 -12.45 -4.86 5.01
N ALA A 11 -11.64 -5.46 5.89
CA ALA A 11 -10.91 -6.69 5.59
C ALA A 11 -11.84 -7.92 5.49
N CYS A 12 -13.10 -7.83 5.92
CA CYS A 12 -14.07 -8.90 5.77
C CYS A 12 -14.66 -8.88 4.34
N GLU A 13 -14.63 -10.02 3.65
CA GLU A 13 -15.07 -10.17 2.24
C GLU A 13 -16.51 -9.71 1.94
N ARG A 14 -17.36 -9.60 2.97
CA ARG A 14 -18.77 -9.20 2.86
C ARG A 14 -19.07 -7.88 3.54
N HIS A 15 -18.15 -6.92 3.49
CA HIS A 15 -18.40 -5.66 4.16
C HIS A 15 -19.59 -4.92 3.51
N PRO A 16 -20.65 -4.59 4.28
CA PRO A 16 -21.78 -3.87 3.74
C PRO A 16 -21.33 -2.48 3.26
N ALA A 17 -21.72 -2.11 2.05
CA ALA A 17 -21.29 -0.87 1.40
C ALA A 17 -21.74 0.43 2.13
N SER A 18 -22.51 0.30 3.22
CA SER A 18 -23.24 1.37 3.89
C SER A 18 -22.72 1.74 5.29
N VAL A 19 -21.61 1.17 5.76
CA VAL A 19 -21.06 1.59 7.06
C VAL A 19 -20.19 2.82 6.84
N ASP A 20 -20.46 3.88 7.59
CA ASP A 20 -19.69 5.13 7.67
C ASP A 20 -18.26 4.88 8.16
N VAL A 21 -17.45 4.20 7.35
CA VAL A 21 -16.04 3.98 7.67
C VAL A 21 -15.30 5.29 7.41
N PRO A 22 -14.54 5.85 8.37
CA PRO A 22 -13.83 7.13 8.24
C PRO A 22 -12.63 7.01 7.29
N LEU A 23 -12.93 6.88 6.00
CA LEU A 23 -12.00 6.85 4.89
C LEU A 23 -12.10 8.16 4.09
N ASP A 24 -10.95 8.72 3.74
CA ASP A 24 -10.88 9.83 2.80
C ASP A 24 -10.86 9.31 1.38
N ALA A 25 -11.78 9.79 0.54
CA ALA A 25 -11.78 9.50 -0.89
C ALA A 25 -10.56 10.17 -1.55
N LEU A 26 -9.78 9.37 -2.29
CA LEU A 26 -8.62 9.83 -3.02
C LEU A 26 -9.00 10.05 -4.49
N GLY A 27 -9.38 11.29 -4.81
CA GLY A 27 -9.72 11.69 -6.17
C GLY A 27 -11.08 11.14 -6.65
N LYS A 28 -11.26 11.12 -7.97
CA LYS A 28 -12.52 10.69 -8.60
C LYS A 28 -12.52 9.17 -8.85
N PRO A 29 -13.63 8.46 -8.59
CA PRO A 29 -13.77 7.07 -9.00
C PRO A 29 -13.52 6.90 -10.50
N THR A 30 -12.80 5.83 -10.85
CA THR A 30 -12.45 5.50 -12.23
C THR A 30 -13.35 4.37 -12.73
N LYS A 31 -13.99 4.56 -13.88
CA LYS A 31 -14.80 3.53 -14.53
C LYS A 31 -13.94 2.78 -15.54
N LEU A 32 -13.54 1.57 -15.19
CA LEU A 32 -12.82 0.67 -16.08
C LEU A 32 -13.82 -0.09 -16.95
N ARG A 33 -13.51 -0.27 -18.23
CA ARG A 33 -14.30 -1.06 -19.18
C ARG A 33 -13.42 -2.20 -19.68
N PRO A 34 -13.28 -3.30 -18.90
CA PRO A 34 -12.52 -4.45 -19.37
C PRO A 34 -13.12 -4.97 -20.67
N LEU A 35 -12.27 -5.46 -21.57
CA LEU A 35 -12.72 -6.01 -22.84
C LEU A 35 -13.74 -7.12 -22.58
N LEU A 36 -14.85 -7.08 -23.31
CA LEU A 36 -15.92 -8.08 -23.25
C LEU A 36 -16.62 -8.23 -21.88
N ARG A 37 -16.45 -7.29 -20.94
CA ARG A 37 -17.13 -7.31 -19.63
C ARG A 37 -17.90 -6.02 -19.37
N LYS A 38 -18.86 -6.08 -18.43
CA LYS A 38 -19.50 -4.86 -17.96
C LYS A 38 -18.49 -3.98 -17.20
N PRO A 39 -18.74 -2.67 -17.13
CA PRO A 39 -17.81 -1.77 -16.48
C PRO A 39 -17.67 -2.05 -14.98
N VAL A 40 -16.45 -1.90 -14.48
CA VAL A 40 -16.11 -1.95 -13.06
C VAL A 40 -15.77 -0.53 -12.60
N VAL A 41 -16.27 -0.13 -11.44
CA VAL A 41 -15.95 1.17 -10.84
C VAL A 41 -14.95 0.97 -9.71
N ILE A 42 -13.81 1.64 -9.84
CA ILE A 42 -12.71 1.60 -8.88
C ILE A 42 -12.65 2.95 -8.16
N ALA A 43 -12.80 2.96 -6.85
CA ALA A 43 -12.61 4.14 -6.01
C ALA A 43 -11.46 3.91 -5.03
N LYS A 44 -10.61 4.92 -4.87
CA LYS A 44 -9.45 4.86 -3.96
C LYS A 44 -9.76 5.61 -2.67
N PHE A 45 -9.23 5.10 -1.57
CA PHE A 45 -9.47 5.63 -0.24
C PHE A 45 -8.22 5.58 0.62
N ARG A 46 -8.16 6.43 1.64
CA ARG A 46 -7.14 6.40 2.70
C ARG A 46 -7.78 6.38 4.07
N CYS A 47 -7.31 5.49 4.94
CA CYS A 47 -7.74 5.48 6.33
C CYS A 47 -7.16 6.68 7.08
N ARG A 48 -8.01 7.46 7.74
CA ARG A 48 -7.58 8.59 8.58
C ARG A 48 -6.79 8.16 9.81
N ALA A 49 -7.07 6.97 10.34
CA ALA A 49 -6.48 6.50 11.60
C ALA A 49 -5.09 5.89 11.40
N CYS A 50 -4.92 4.94 10.47
CA CYS A 50 -3.65 4.26 10.25
C CYS A 50 -2.94 4.66 8.96
N GLY A 51 -3.54 5.51 8.13
CA GLY A 51 -2.94 5.95 6.87
C GLY A 51 -2.98 4.93 5.73
N ALA A 52 -3.49 3.71 5.96
CA ALA A 52 -3.53 2.65 4.96
C ALA A 52 -4.41 3.02 3.76
N ASN A 53 -3.94 2.67 2.57
CA ASN A 53 -4.63 2.87 1.31
C ASN A 53 -5.54 1.68 1.01
N TRP A 54 -6.70 1.99 0.43
CA TRP A 54 -7.75 1.03 0.10
C TRP A 54 -8.29 1.28 -1.31
N ILE A 55 -8.71 0.18 -1.95
CA ILE A 55 -9.50 0.21 -3.18
C ILE A 55 -10.87 -0.38 -2.89
N ARG A 56 -11.92 0.33 -3.33
CA ARG A 56 -13.28 -0.19 -3.44
C ARG A 56 -13.57 -0.50 -4.89
N GLU A 57 -13.96 -1.74 -5.15
CA GLU A 57 -14.36 -2.24 -6.45
C GLU A 57 -15.88 -2.51 -6.44
N ALA A 58 -16.58 -2.03 -7.47
CA ALA A 58 -17.99 -2.31 -7.68
C ALA A 58 -18.21 -2.74 -9.14
N ASP A 59 -18.75 -3.94 -9.34
CA ASP A 59 -19.04 -4.50 -10.67
C ASP A 59 -20.51 -4.24 -11.06
N ALA A 60 -20.73 -3.66 -12.24
CA ALA A 60 -22.07 -3.48 -12.79
C ALA A 60 -22.76 -4.81 -13.18
N SER A 61 -22.02 -5.93 -13.21
CA SER A 61 -22.52 -7.28 -13.43
C SER A 61 -23.17 -7.88 -12.19
N ALA A 62 -22.72 -7.47 -11.00
CA ALA A 62 -23.22 -7.96 -9.71
C ALA A 62 -23.63 -6.76 -8.84
N PRO A 63 -24.80 -6.14 -9.11
CA PRO A 63 -25.25 -4.98 -8.36
C PRO A 63 -25.38 -5.31 -6.87
N GLY A 64 -24.64 -4.60 -6.02
CA GLY A 64 -24.61 -4.82 -4.58
C GLY A 64 -23.40 -5.60 -4.07
N GLU A 65 -22.64 -6.25 -4.97
CA GLU A 65 -21.36 -6.85 -4.62
C GLU A 65 -20.26 -5.79 -4.71
N VAL A 66 -19.61 -5.56 -3.56
CA VAL A 66 -18.54 -4.57 -3.43
C VAL A 66 -17.36 -5.25 -2.77
N HIS A 67 -16.20 -5.15 -3.40
CA HIS A 67 -14.96 -5.71 -2.87
C HIS A 67 -14.05 -4.59 -2.36
N TRP A 68 -13.43 -4.85 -1.21
CA TRP A 68 -12.44 -3.96 -0.63
C TRP A 68 -11.07 -4.62 -0.67
N LEU A 69 -10.09 -3.91 -1.21
CA LEU A 69 -8.71 -4.36 -1.27
C LEU A 69 -7.83 -3.42 -0.43
N CYS A 70 -7.11 -3.98 0.54
CA CYS A 70 -6.12 -3.25 1.34
C CYS A 70 -4.78 -3.21 0.61
N LEU A 71 -4.23 -2.01 0.43
CA LEU A 71 -2.91 -1.80 -0.16
C LEU A 71 -1.82 -1.50 0.89
N GLY A 72 -2.21 -1.30 2.16
CA GLY A 72 -1.28 -0.84 3.19
C GLY A 72 -0.69 0.52 2.81
N ASP A 73 0.63 0.61 2.72
CA ASP A 73 1.32 1.86 2.38
C ASP A 73 1.36 2.16 0.87
N ALA A 74 1.03 1.17 0.02
CA ALA A 74 1.05 1.33 -1.44
C ALA A 74 -0.16 2.14 -1.95
N THR A 75 0.05 2.97 -2.97
CA THR A 75 -0.97 3.80 -3.63
C THR A 75 -1.57 3.13 -4.88
N SER A 76 -0.97 2.04 -5.34
CA SER A 76 -1.37 1.26 -6.51
C SER A 76 -1.14 -0.23 -6.33
N ILE A 77 -1.99 -1.06 -6.95
CA ILE A 77 -1.80 -2.53 -7.02
C ILE A 77 -0.55 -2.93 -7.83
N LEU A 78 -0.07 -2.02 -8.69
CA LEU A 78 1.10 -2.25 -9.53
C LEU A 78 2.40 -1.85 -8.83
N GLU A 79 2.31 -1.14 -7.70
CA GLU A 79 3.50 -0.83 -6.94
C GLU A 79 4.04 -2.11 -6.31
N PRO A 80 5.35 -2.37 -6.40
CA PRO A 80 5.95 -3.44 -5.62
C PRO A 80 5.71 -3.11 -4.16
N VAL A 81 4.89 -3.88 -3.48
CA VAL A 81 4.78 -3.81 -2.02
C VAL A 81 6.17 -4.14 -1.52
N ALA A 82 6.95 -3.12 -1.16
CA ALA A 82 8.23 -3.31 -0.52
C ALA A 82 7.93 -4.13 0.73
N ARG A 83 8.18 -5.44 0.66
CA ARG A 83 8.09 -6.33 1.81
C ARG A 83 9.16 -5.84 2.79
N GLY A 84 8.75 -4.96 3.69
CA GLY A 84 9.59 -4.50 4.79
C GLY A 84 9.75 -3.00 4.87
N ARG A 85 9.17 -2.42 5.92
CA ARG A 85 9.98 -1.56 6.78
C ARG A 85 9.69 -1.87 8.25
N LYS A 86 10.59 -2.67 8.83
CA LYS A 86 11.20 -2.29 10.09
C LYS A 86 12.69 -2.15 9.80
N PRO A 87 13.25 -0.94 9.75
CA PRO A 87 14.63 -0.69 10.09
C PRO A 87 14.59 -0.01 11.45
N ALA A 88 14.35 -0.79 12.50
CA ALA A 88 15.11 -0.50 13.71
C ALA A 88 16.53 -0.95 13.35
N ASP A 89 17.51 -0.06 13.47
CA ASP A 89 18.92 -0.27 13.16
C ASP A 89 19.32 -0.31 11.67
N ALA A 90 19.23 0.84 11.00
CA ALA A 90 20.13 1.18 9.89
C ALA A 90 21.01 2.40 10.25
N ALA A 91 21.27 2.63 11.54
CA ALA A 91 22.12 3.72 12.03
C ALA A 91 23.55 3.28 12.39
N ALA A 92 23.94 2.03 12.15
CA ALA A 92 25.24 1.49 12.61
C ALA A 92 26.11 0.88 11.49
N ALA A 93 25.93 1.28 10.24
CA ALA A 93 26.78 0.81 9.14
C ALA A 93 27.33 1.96 8.30
N GLU A 94 27.82 3.01 8.97
CA GLU A 94 28.78 3.93 8.35
C GLU A 94 29.99 4.11 9.26
N ALA A 95 30.67 3.00 9.54
CA ALA A 95 32.06 3.01 9.97
C ALA A 95 32.89 2.37 8.85
N ARG A 96 33.25 3.18 7.85
CA ARG A 96 34.30 2.82 6.89
C ARG A 96 35.61 2.65 7.68
N PRO A 97 36.29 1.50 7.66
CA PRO A 97 37.72 1.49 7.95
C PRO A 97 38.42 2.05 6.72
N ALA A 98 39.13 3.16 6.90
CA ALA A 98 40.02 3.70 5.89
C ALA A 98 41.07 2.63 5.52
N ALA A 99 41.25 2.39 4.23
CA ALA A 99 42.34 1.56 3.72
C ALA A 99 43.69 2.22 4.07
N PRO A 100 44.70 1.46 4.54
CA PRO A 100 46.03 2.01 4.77
C PRO A 100 46.70 2.37 3.43
N PRO A 101 47.48 3.47 3.36
CA PRO A 101 48.24 3.77 2.15
C PRO A 101 49.37 2.75 1.96
N ALA A 102 49.39 2.13 0.79
CA ALA A 102 50.50 1.36 0.28
C ALA A 102 51.63 2.30 -0.17
N GLY A 103 52.86 2.03 0.26
CA GLY A 103 54.07 2.60 -0.33
C GLY A 103 55.00 3.29 0.66
N ALA A 104 55.87 2.51 1.30
CA ALA A 104 57.12 3.01 1.87
C ALA A 104 58.25 2.02 1.58
N GLU A 105 58.69 1.98 0.33
CA GLU A 105 60.04 1.55 -0.01
C GLU A 105 60.82 2.77 -0.51
N ARG A 106 61.77 3.23 0.30
CA ARG A 106 62.98 3.89 -0.19
C ARG A 106 64.16 3.31 0.55
N LEU A 107 65.03 2.71 -0.27
CA LEU A 107 66.31 2.09 0.01
C LEU A 107 67.20 2.92 0.95
N ALA A 108 67.95 2.20 1.79
CA ALA A 108 69.26 2.61 2.30
C ALA A 108 70.34 2.33 1.25
#